data_AF-A0A562QJZ2-F1
#
_entry.id   AF-A0A562QJZ2-F1
#
_cell.length_a   1.000
_cell.length_b   1.000
_cell.length_c   1.000
_cell.angle_alpha   90.00
_cell.angle_beta   90.00
_cell.angle_gamma   90.00
#
_symmetry.space_group_name_H-M   'P 1'
#
loop_
_entity.id
_entity.type
_entity.pdbx_description
1 polymer ?
#
loop_
_entity_poly.entity_id
_entity_poly.type
_entity_poly.pdbx_seq_one_letter_code
_entity_poly.pdbx_strand_id
1 'polypeptide(L)'
;MIYAIGYREVIKEGQHQFIIEKHITKEEYEEIQSMLGEAKKINSMTHVYQLFERNGNEFLAYISKVNEILNSDNEQIYLEANRLLINYLSSLSMFIDYGERYNQKHFGKQKLKEFESKTHDFYDNHVSYRFMALMRNYALHYGFPLTNIRRSLVNQNGVFASKRTLLGFKSWKHAREDIEIMPELIRIEPHVEISMLFIKHLYDSYLYDLTPVLIKGLEYLNALIKRNGGKVPLLATFKDIEELKKGNISVDLIEPNTYIKVLEIIKSHPSINIIEK
;
A
#
# COMPACT_ATOMS: atom_id res chain seq x y z
N MET A 1 32.44 -8.25 -12.65
CA MET A 1 31.82 -7.33 -11.67
C MET A 1 32.41 -7.65 -10.32
N ILE A 2 32.95 -6.66 -9.63
CA ILE A 2 33.48 -6.77 -8.27
C ILE A 2 32.38 -6.32 -7.31
N TYR A 3 32.23 -7.04 -6.20
CA TYR A 3 31.29 -6.74 -5.12
C TYR A 3 32.08 -6.36 -3.88
N ALA A 4 31.60 -5.35 -3.16
CA ALA A 4 32.28 -4.85 -1.99
C ALA A 4 31.30 -4.37 -0.93
N ILE A 5 31.78 -4.35 0.32
CA ILE A 5 31.12 -3.70 1.45
C ILE A 5 32.04 -2.59 1.96
N GLY A 6 31.41 -1.54 2.45
CA GLY A 6 32.10 -0.36 2.96
C GLY A 6 31.25 0.37 3.98
N TYR A 7 31.56 1.64 4.20
CA TYR A 7 30.76 2.53 5.04
C TYR A 7 30.84 3.99 4.56
N ARG A 8 29.90 4.80 5.03
CA ARG A 8 29.88 6.25 4.79
C ARG A 8 30.49 6.99 5.98
N GLU A 9 31.42 7.90 5.71
CA GLU A 9 31.87 8.90 6.67
C GLU A 9 31.37 10.29 6.28
N VAL A 10 30.98 11.08 7.28
CA VAL A 10 30.66 12.49 7.11
C VAL A 10 31.93 13.28 7.37
N ILE A 11 32.48 13.91 6.34
CA ILE A 11 33.66 14.77 6.48
C ILE A 11 33.22 16.15 6.98
N LYS A 12 32.16 16.69 6.38
CA LYS A 12 31.55 18.01 6.68
C LYS A 12 30.05 17.95 6.37
N GLU A 13 29.29 18.94 6.80
CA GLU A 13 27.87 19.05 6.43
C GLU A 13 27.70 19.04 4.91
N GLY A 14 26.88 18.12 4.40
CA GLY A 14 26.69 17.88 2.96
C GLY A 14 27.84 17.20 2.23
N GLN A 15 28.97 16.90 2.89
CA GLN A 15 30.13 16.21 2.29
C GLN A 15 30.33 14.81 2.89
N HIS A 16 30.17 13.81 2.04
CA HIS A 16 30.28 12.40 2.40
C HIS A 16 31.44 11.75 1.66
N GLN A 17 32.12 10.82 2.34
CA GLN A 17 33.06 9.91 1.72
C GLN A 17 32.55 8.48 1.85
N PHE A 18 32.61 7.74 0.75
CA PHE A 18 32.34 6.31 0.73
C PHE A 18 33.65 5.56 0.77
N ILE A 19 33.83 4.75 1.80
CA ILE A 19 35.05 3.98 2.02
C ILE A 19 34.72 2.52 1.75
N ILE A 20 35.39 1.94 0.75
CA ILE A 20 35.32 0.51 0.48
C ILE A 20 36.27 -0.20 1.44
N GLU A 21 35.72 -1.08 2.28
CA GLU A 21 36.47 -1.76 3.33
C GLU A 21 37.01 -3.10 2.86
N LYS A 22 36.16 -3.91 2.23
CA LYS A 22 36.56 -5.23 1.72
C LYS A 22 35.77 -5.63 0.47
N HIS A 23 36.41 -6.42 -0.37
CA HIS A 23 35.71 -7.18 -1.40
C HIS A 23 34.96 -8.34 -0.76
N ILE A 24 33.78 -8.64 -1.29
CA ILE A 24 32.92 -9.76 -0.87
C ILE A 24 32.55 -10.59 -2.08
N THR A 25 32.11 -11.82 -1.85
CA THR A 25 31.60 -12.64 -2.95
C THR A 25 30.24 -12.12 -3.43
N LYS A 26 29.82 -12.57 -4.61
CA LYS A 26 28.49 -12.27 -5.12
C LYS A 26 27.41 -12.82 -4.18
N GLU A 27 27.64 -14.01 -3.64
CA GLU A 27 26.74 -14.71 -2.73
C GLU A 27 26.58 -13.93 -1.41
N GLU A 28 27.70 -13.46 -0.82
CA GLU A 28 27.66 -12.59 0.36
C GLU A 28 26.91 -11.27 0.09
N TYR A 29 27.13 -10.68 -1.09
CA TYR A 29 26.43 -9.46 -1.49
C TYR A 29 24.91 -9.67 -1.60
N GLU A 30 24.49 -10.75 -2.27
CA GLU A 30 23.08 -11.10 -2.43
C GLU A 30 22.41 -11.47 -1.10
N GLU A 31 23.14 -12.13 -0.20
CA GLU A 31 22.67 -12.43 1.16
C GLU A 31 22.40 -11.14 1.95
N ILE A 32 23.34 -10.19 1.96
CA ILE A 32 23.16 -8.91 2.66
C ILE A 32 21.97 -8.14 2.07
N GLN A 33 21.86 -8.07 0.74
CA GLN A 33 20.72 -7.42 0.10
C GLN A 33 19.38 -8.08 0.44
N SER A 34 19.35 -9.40 0.50
CA SER A 34 18.15 -10.16 0.86
C SER A 34 17.76 -9.87 2.32
N MET A 35 18.69 -10.06 3.25
CA MET A 35 18.48 -9.85 4.68
C MET A 35 18.10 -8.40 5.01
N LEU A 36 18.64 -7.43 4.26
CA LEU A 36 18.41 -6.02 4.51
C LEU A 36 17.35 -5.38 3.58
N GLY A 37 16.72 -6.18 2.71
CA GLY A 37 15.71 -5.71 1.78
C GLY A 37 14.32 -5.56 2.39
N GLU A 38 14.04 -6.22 3.53
CA GLU A 38 12.69 -6.36 4.09
C GLU A 38 12.04 -5.05 4.55
N ALA A 39 12.83 -4.08 5.03
CA ALA A 39 12.28 -2.79 5.45
C ALA A 39 11.81 -1.94 4.25
N LYS A 40 12.59 -1.91 3.15
CA LYS A 40 12.20 -1.23 1.89
C LYS A 40 10.89 -1.81 1.34
N LYS A 41 10.81 -3.12 1.45
CA LYS A 41 9.69 -3.99 1.13
C LYS A 41 8.40 -3.58 1.89
N ILE A 42 8.42 -3.55 3.23
CA ILE A 42 7.28 -3.12 4.05
C ILE A 42 6.89 -1.66 3.78
N ASN A 43 7.87 -0.77 3.65
CA ASN A 43 7.59 0.64 3.33
C ASN A 43 6.82 0.79 2.03
N SER A 44 7.18 0.02 1.00
CA SER A 44 6.51 0.10 -0.30
C SER A 44 5.04 -0.31 -0.21
N MET A 45 4.73 -1.43 0.46
CA MET A 45 3.34 -1.83 0.70
C MET A 45 2.59 -0.82 1.58
N THR A 46 3.26 -0.29 2.60
CA THR A 46 2.68 0.73 3.49
C THR A 46 2.28 1.99 2.75
N HIS A 47 3.10 2.48 1.82
CA HIS A 47 2.72 3.64 1.01
C HIS A 47 1.51 3.36 0.11
N VAL A 48 1.40 2.15 -0.44
CA VAL A 48 0.22 1.74 -1.23
C VAL A 48 -1.03 1.70 -0.35
N TYR A 49 -0.92 1.14 0.87
CA TYR A 49 -2.01 1.13 1.85
C TYR A 49 -2.42 2.55 2.28
N GLN A 50 -1.46 3.42 2.60
CA GLN A 50 -1.71 4.80 3.02
C GLN A 50 -2.39 5.62 1.92
N LEU A 51 -2.02 5.41 0.65
CA LEU A 51 -2.70 6.04 -0.48
C LEU A 51 -4.17 5.58 -0.56
N PHE A 52 -4.41 4.28 -0.41
CA PHE A 52 -5.75 3.70 -0.38
C PHE A 52 -6.59 4.27 0.77
N GLU A 53 -6.06 4.26 1.99
CA GLU A 53 -6.73 4.77 3.18
C GLU A 53 -7.04 6.26 3.05
N ARG A 54 -6.07 7.04 2.59
CA ARG A 54 -6.23 8.48 2.36
C ARG A 54 -7.35 8.77 1.36
N ASN A 55 -7.37 8.08 0.22
CA ASN A 55 -8.40 8.32 -0.80
C ASN A 55 -9.81 7.98 -0.28
N GLY A 56 -9.94 6.91 0.51
CA GLY A 56 -11.20 6.54 1.15
C GLY A 56 -11.66 7.59 2.16
N ASN A 57 -10.75 8.02 3.04
CA ASN A 57 -11.04 9.06 4.04
C ASN A 57 -11.38 10.41 3.41
N GLU A 58 -10.69 10.82 2.33
CA GLU A 58 -11.01 12.04 1.60
C GLU A 58 -12.43 11.98 1.00
N PHE A 59 -12.81 10.85 0.40
CA PHE A 59 -14.17 10.64 -0.10
C PHE A 59 -15.22 10.72 1.02
N LEU A 60 -15.02 9.96 2.11
CA LEU A 60 -15.95 9.92 3.25
C LEU A 60 -16.12 11.30 3.91
N ALA A 61 -15.00 12.01 4.13
CA ALA A 61 -15.01 13.35 4.69
C ALA A 61 -15.75 14.34 3.77
N TYR A 62 -15.58 14.23 2.45
CA TYR A 62 -16.28 15.07 1.50
C TYR A 62 -17.79 14.81 1.50
N ILE A 63 -18.23 13.55 1.44
CA ILE A 63 -19.65 13.20 1.48
C ILE A 63 -20.29 13.63 2.80
N SER A 64 -19.62 13.46 3.94
CA SER A 64 -20.10 13.96 5.24
C SER A 64 -20.40 15.45 5.20
N LYS A 65 -19.49 16.26 4.63
CA LYS A 65 -19.68 17.71 4.48
C LYS A 65 -20.84 18.04 3.55
N VAL A 66 -20.97 17.33 2.43
CA VAL A 66 -22.09 17.53 1.49
C VAL A 66 -23.43 17.24 2.16
N ASN A 67 -23.50 16.24 3.04
CA ASN A 67 -24.73 15.89 3.77
C ASN A 67 -25.22 17.02 4.69
N GLU A 68 -24.32 17.88 5.17
CA GLU A 68 -24.61 19.02 6.05
C GLU A 68 -25.03 20.29 5.26
N ILE A 69 -24.68 20.38 3.97
CA ILE A 69 -24.90 21.60 3.17
C ILE A 69 -26.23 21.52 2.40
N LEU A 70 -27.16 22.39 2.74
CA LEU A 70 -28.47 22.50 2.07
C LEU A 70 -28.44 23.33 0.78
N ASN A 71 -27.50 24.27 0.64
CA ASN A 71 -27.39 25.18 -0.50
C ASN A 71 -25.98 25.10 -1.11
N SER A 72 -25.85 24.43 -2.25
CA SER A 72 -24.58 24.25 -2.95
C SER A 72 -24.83 23.88 -4.41
N ASP A 73 -23.86 24.21 -5.27
CA ASP A 73 -23.90 23.84 -6.68
C ASP A 73 -23.85 22.32 -6.84
N ASN A 74 -24.90 21.76 -7.44
CA ASN A 74 -25.03 20.32 -7.66
C ASN A 74 -23.97 19.80 -8.63
N GLU A 75 -23.58 20.57 -9.64
CA GLU A 75 -22.63 20.12 -10.66
C GLU A 75 -21.25 19.93 -10.03
N GLN A 76 -20.79 20.92 -9.25
CA GLN A 76 -19.54 20.83 -8.52
C GLN A 76 -19.56 19.67 -7.51
N ILE A 77 -20.69 19.44 -6.83
CA ILE A 77 -20.84 18.30 -5.91
C ILE A 77 -20.67 16.97 -6.64
N TYR A 78 -21.38 16.78 -7.76
CA TYR A 78 -21.30 15.56 -8.54
C TYR A 78 -19.89 15.30 -9.04
N LEU A 79 -19.25 16.32 -9.61
CA LEU A 79 -17.90 16.19 -10.17
C LEU A 79 -16.91 15.76 -9.09
N GLU A 80 -16.90 16.46 -7.96
CA GLU A 80 -15.93 16.21 -6.90
C GLU A 80 -16.19 14.88 -6.16
N ALA A 81 -17.47 14.55 -5.91
CA ALA A 81 -17.83 13.26 -5.29
C ALA A 81 -17.38 12.08 -6.16
N ASN A 82 -17.63 12.15 -7.47
CA ASN A 82 -17.20 11.10 -8.40
C ASN A 82 -15.69 11.06 -8.57
N ARG A 83 -15.00 12.21 -8.62
CA ARG A 83 -13.53 12.28 -8.67
C ARG A 83 -12.91 11.56 -7.48
N LEU A 84 -13.38 11.85 -6.27
CA LEU A 84 -12.88 11.21 -5.04
C LEU A 84 -13.21 9.71 -5.00
N LEU A 85 -14.43 9.32 -5.41
CA LEU A 85 -14.81 7.91 -5.50
C LEU A 85 -13.94 7.14 -6.50
N ILE A 86 -13.67 7.72 -7.67
CA ILE A 86 -12.81 7.10 -8.70
C ILE A 86 -11.38 6.94 -8.19
N ASN A 87 -10.85 7.92 -7.47
CA ASN A 87 -9.53 7.83 -6.84
C ASN A 87 -9.47 6.68 -5.83
N TYR A 88 -10.49 6.58 -4.97
CA TYR A 88 -10.64 5.48 -4.03
C TYR A 88 -10.66 4.11 -4.73
N LEU A 89 -11.57 3.94 -5.70
CA LEU A 89 -11.71 2.71 -6.49
C LEU A 89 -10.41 2.31 -7.20
N SER A 90 -9.69 3.29 -7.72
CA SER A 90 -8.40 3.05 -8.37
C SER A 90 -7.34 2.58 -7.38
N SER A 91 -7.28 3.19 -6.19
CA SER A 91 -6.36 2.76 -5.13
C SER A 91 -6.72 1.40 -4.52
N LEU A 92 -8.01 1.03 -4.48
CA LEU A 92 -8.47 -0.30 -4.08
C LEU A 92 -7.87 -1.38 -5.00
N SER A 93 -8.04 -1.23 -6.32
CA SER A 93 -7.45 -2.16 -7.29
C SER A 93 -5.93 -2.16 -7.24
N MET A 94 -5.32 -0.97 -7.13
CA MET A 94 -3.86 -0.86 -7.02
C MET A 94 -3.31 -1.62 -5.80
N PHE A 95 -3.99 -1.57 -4.64
CA PHE A 95 -3.58 -2.33 -3.47
C PHE A 95 -3.60 -3.84 -3.73
N ILE A 96 -4.67 -4.36 -4.33
CA ILE A 96 -4.80 -5.78 -4.66
C ILE A 96 -3.73 -6.20 -5.69
N ASP A 97 -3.61 -5.49 -6.81
CA ASP A 97 -2.63 -5.78 -7.87
C ASP A 97 -1.19 -5.69 -7.37
N TYR A 98 -0.92 -4.75 -6.46
CA TYR A 98 0.38 -4.66 -5.81
C TYR A 98 0.59 -5.83 -4.87
N GLY A 99 -0.40 -6.17 -4.03
CA GLY A 99 -0.42 -7.33 -3.15
C GLY A 99 -0.08 -8.64 -3.85
N GLU A 100 -0.73 -8.94 -4.96
CA GLU A 100 -0.48 -10.16 -5.75
C GLU A 100 0.95 -10.20 -6.29
N ARG A 101 1.35 -9.16 -7.05
CA ARG A 101 2.69 -9.08 -7.64
C ARG A 101 3.78 -9.16 -6.58
N TYR A 102 3.53 -8.53 -5.45
CA TYR A 102 4.46 -8.46 -4.35
C TYR A 102 4.62 -9.81 -3.64
N ASN A 103 3.51 -10.47 -3.31
CA ASN A 103 3.55 -11.82 -2.73
C ASN A 103 4.25 -12.81 -3.65
N GLN A 104 3.92 -12.78 -4.94
CA GLN A 104 4.55 -13.62 -5.96
C GLN A 104 6.07 -13.40 -6.03
N LYS A 105 6.51 -12.13 -6.00
CA LYS A 105 7.93 -11.76 -6.15
C LYS A 105 8.75 -12.09 -4.89
N HIS A 106 8.19 -11.92 -3.71
CA HIS A 106 8.98 -11.90 -2.46
C HIS A 106 8.75 -13.09 -1.53
N PHE A 107 7.61 -13.77 -1.62
CA PHE A 107 7.29 -14.91 -0.76
C PHE A 107 6.90 -16.17 -1.53
N GLY A 108 6.76 -16.05 -2.85
CA GLY A 108 6.50 -17.17 -3.75
C GLY A 108 5.03 -17.61 -3.78
N LYS A 109 4.81 -18.72 -4.47
CA LYS A 109 3.47 -19.16 -4.91
C LYS A 109 2.51 -19.49 -3.77
N GLN A 110 3.01 -19.99 -2.64
CA GLN A 110 2.15 -20.34 -1.51
C GLN A 110 1.52 -19.10 -0.87
N LYS A 111 2.33 -18.09 -0.57
CA LYS A 111 1.83 -16.82 0.00
C LYS A 111 0.95 -16.06 -0.97
N LEU A 112 1.24 -16.10 -2.28
CA LEU A 112 0.31 -15.59 -3.30
C LEU A 112 -1.07 -16.27 -3.17
N LYS A 113 -1.12 -17.60 -3.12
CA LYS A 113 -2.39 -18.33 -2.99
C LYS A 113 -3.13 -18.01 -1.70
N GLU A 114 -2.42 -17.83 -0.58
CA GLU A 114 -3.02 -17.40 0.68
C GLU A 114 -3.66 -16.01 0.55
N PHE A 115 -2.98 -15.07 -0.11
CA PHE A 115 -3.51 -13.74 -0.40
C PHE A 115 -4.73 -13.80 -1.32
N GLU A 116 -4.63 -14.49 -2.46
CA GLU A 116 -5.73 -14.70 -3.42
C GLU A 116 -6.93 -15.37 -2.75
N SER A 117 -6.70 -16.35 -1.87
CA SER A 117 -7.79 -17.01 -1.15
C SER A 117 -8.56 -16.04 -0.25
N LYS A 118 -7.88 -15.10 0.40
CA LYS A 118 -8.54 -14.07 1.23
C LYS A 118 -9.31 -13.07 0.38
N THR A 119 -8.73 -12.62 -0.74
CA THR A 119 -9.42 -11.67 -1.63
C THR A 119 -10.62 -12.29 -2.33
N HIS A 120 -10.54 -13.58 -2.71
CA HIS A 120 -11.67 -14.34 -3.21
C HIS A 120 -12.76 -14.54 -2.15
N ASP A 121 -12.38 -14.92 -0.92
CA ASP A 121 -13.34 -15.03 0.18
C ASP A 121 -14.12 -13.73 0.39
N PHE A 122 -13.44 -12.58 0.37
CA PHE A 122 -14.12 -11.28 0.48
C PHE A 122 -15.03 -10.99 -0.70
N TYR A 123 -14.58 -11.32 -1.91
CA TYR A 123 -15.37 -11.13 -3.12
C TYR A 123 -16.62 -12.02 -3.14
N ASP A 124 -16.53 -13.26 -2.66
CA ASP A 124 -17.64 -14.21 -2.69
C ASP A 124 -18.63 -13.96 -1.54
N ASN A 125 -18.13 -13.63 -0.35
CA ASN A 125 -18.94 -13.56 0.86
C ASN A 125 -19.37 -12.15 1.28
N HIS A 126 -18.83 -11.08 0.68
CA HIS A 126 -19.15 -9.71 1.09
C HIS A 126 -19.60 -8.81 -0.07
N VAL A 127 -20.91 -8.53 -0.09
CA VAL A 127 -21.57 -7.68 -1.09
C VAL A 127 -20.87 -6.33 -1.26
N SER A 128 -20.57 -5.62 -0.16
CA SER A 128 -19.90 -4.32 -0.24
C SER A 128 -18.55 -4.38 -0.94
N TYR A 129 -17.72 -5.37 -0.59
CA TYR A 129 -16.41 -5.53 -1.20
C TYR A 129 -16.51 -5.85 -2.68
N ARG A 130 -17.34 -6.83 -3.03
CA ARG A 130 -17.62 -7.22 -4.42
C ARG A 130 -18.16 -6.07 -5.25
N PHE A 131 -19.10 -5.31 -4.70
CA PHE A 131 -19.69 -4.14 -5.32
C PHE A 131 -18.64 -3.07 -5.61
N MET A 132 -17.80 -2.72 -4.62
CA MET A 132 -16.73 -1.74 -4.79
C MET A 132 -15.66 -2.20 -5.78
N ALA A 133 -15.25 -3.47 -5.73
CA ALA A 133 -14.28 -4.03 -6.66
C ALA A 133 -14.76 -3.93 -8.13
N LEU A 134 -16.04 -4.16 -8.39
CA LEU A 134 -16.63 -4.06 -9.73
C LEU A 134 -17.03 -2.64 -10.13
N MET A 135 -17.32 -1.77 -9.16
CA MET A 135 -17.71 -0.38 -9.41
C MET A 135 -16.61 0.42 -10.11
N ARG A 136 -15.34 0.05 -9.93
CA ARG A 136 -14.23 0.62 -10.70
C ARG A 136 -14.43 0.43 -12.22
N ASN A 137 -14.88 -0.75 -12.66
CA ASN A 137 -15.10 -1.03 -14.07
C ASN A 137 -16.25 -0.19 -14.64
N TYR A 138 -17.30 0.00 -13.84
CA TYR A 138 -18.38 0.93 -14.19
C TYR A 138 -17.84 2.36 -14.34
N ALA A 139 -17.10 2.84 -13.33
CA ALA A 139 -16.63 4.22 -13.27
C ALA A 139 -15.66 4.57 -14.42
N LEU A 140 -14.84 3.61 -14.85
CA LEU A 140 -13.85 3.80 -15.92
C LEU A 140 -14.40 3.61 -17.34
N HIS A 141 -15.40 2.74 -17.52
CA HIS A 141 -15.83 2.32 -18.86
C HIS A 141 -17.27 2.69 -19.20
N TYR A 142 -18.08 3.08 -18.22
CA TYR A 142 -19.51 3.34 -18.43
C TYR A 142 -19.91 4.78 -18.08
N GLY A 143 -19.57 5.25 -16.88
CA GLY A 143 -19.91 6.61 -16.47
C GLY A 143 -19.77 6.84 -14.97
N PHE A 144 -20.19 8.02 -14.52
CA PHE A 144 -20.10 8.41 -13.12
C PHE A 144 -21.09 7.63 -12.24
N PRO A 145 -20.62 6.94 -11.17
CA PRO A 145 -21.48 6.16 -10.29
C PRO A 145 -22.51 6.98 -9.52
N LEU A 146 -22.13 8.18 -9.07
CA LEU A 146 -22.95 9.04 -8.23
C LEU A 146 -23.74 10.03 -9.09
N THR A 147 -25.06 9.83 -9.17
CA THR A 147 -25.93 10.54 -10.12
C THR A 147 -27.11 11.26 -9.48
N ASN A 148 -27.35 11.07 -8.17
CA ASN A 148 -28.45 11.72 -7.46
C ASN A 148 -27.99 12.45 -6.21
N ILE A 149 -28.37 13.70 -6.07
CA ILE A 149 -28.28 14.47 -4.82
C ILE A 149 -29.68 14.55 -4.23
N ARG A 150 -29.83 14.11 -2.98
CA ARG A 150 -31.06 14.30 -2.22
C ARG A 150 -30.82 15.34 -1.13
N ARG A 151 -31.71 16.33 -1.07
CA ARG A 151 -31.79 17.29 0.02
C ARG A 151 -33.20 17.28 0.58
N SER A 152 -33.36 17.01 1.85
CA SER A 152 -34.63 16.86 2.54
C SER A 152 -34.48 17.25 4.01
N LEU A 153 -35.51 17.89 4.56
CA LEU A 153 -35.60 18.19 5.99
C LEU A 153 -36.03 16.98 6.82
N VAL A 154 -36.58 15.95 6.16
CA VAL A 154 -37.21 14.79 6.81
C VAL A 154 -36.52 13.47 6.43
N ASN A 155 -35.89 13.43 5.26
CA ASN A 155 -35.15 12.26 4.78
C ASN A 155 -33.66 12.52 4.79
N GLN A 156 -32.88 11.46 4.67
CA GLN A 156 -31.43 11.57 4.63
C GLN A 156 -30.94 12.34 3.40
N ASN A 157 -30.10 13.34 3.66
CA ASN A 157 -29.36 14.08 2.64
C ASN A 157 -28.17 13.27 2.13
N GLY A 158 -27.77 13.54 0.89
CA GLY A 158 -26.47 13.12 0.40
C GLY A 158 -26.40 12.87 -1.09
N VAL A 159 -25.33 12.19 -1.49
CA VAL A 159 -25.05 11.81 -2.88
C VAL A 159 -25.19 10.31 -3.01
N PHE A 160 -25.98 9.86 -3.97
CA PHE A 160 -26.40 8.48 -4.13
C PHE A 160 -26.11 7.99 -5.55
N ALA A 161 -25.82 6.69 -5.66
CA ALA A 161 -25.90 6.00 -6.95
C ALA A 161 -27.35 5.59 -7.22
N SER A 162 -27.81 5.71 -8.47
CA SER A 162 -29.10 5.11 -8.88
C SER A 162 -28.91 3.65 -9.23
N LYS A 163 -29.66 2.78 -8.57
CA LYS A 163 -29.80 1.36 -8.96
C LYS A 163 -30.14 1.23 -10.43
N ARG A 164 -31.13 1.97 -10.93
CA ARG A 164 -31.51 1.94 -12.36
C ARG A 164 -30.34 2.27 -13.27
N THR A 165 -29.59 3.33 -12.97
CA THR A 165 -28.43 3.76 -13.74
C THR A 165 -27.30 2.73 -13.67
N LEU A 166 -27.04 2.13 -12.50
CA LEU A 166 -26.05 1.08 -12.35
C LEU A 166 -26.46 -0.17 -13.15
N LEU A 167 -27.71 -0.65 -13.05
CA LEU A 167 -28.17 -1.86 -13.76
C LEU A 167 -28.16 -1.76 -15.28
N GLY A 168 -28.00 -0.55 -15.84
CA GLY A 168 -27.75 -0.31 -17.26
C GLY A 168 -26.38 -0.84 -17.74
N PHE A 169 -25.42 -0.99 -16.83
CA PHE A 169 -24.13 -1.62 -17.11
C PHE A 169 -24.26 -3.15 -17.05
N LYS A 170 -23.84 -3.84 -18.11
CA LYS A 170 -24.02 -5.29 -18.24
C LYS A 170 -22.97 -6.12 -17.50
N SER A 171 -21.81 -5.55 -17.20
CA SER A 171 -20.64 -6.30 -16.72
C SER A 171 -20.51 -6.34 -15.19
N TRP A 172 -21.63 -6.26 -14.46
CA TRP A 172 -21.65 -6.43 -12.99
C TRP A 172 -21.40 -7.88 -12.52
N LYS A 173 -21.41 -8.87 -13.43
CA LYS A 173 -21.24 -10.29 -13.07
C LYS A 173 -22.14 -10.65 -11.87
N HIS A 174 -21.60 -11.30 -10.84
CA HIS A 174 -22.31 -11.69 -9.62
C HIS A 174 -22.83 -10.50 -8.79
N ALA A 175 -22.27 -9.28 -8.91
CA ALA A 175 -22.80 -8.11 -8.20
C ALA A 175 -24.15 -7.63 -8.75
N ARG A 176 -24.58 -8.13 -9.91
CA ARG A 176 -25.86 -7.72 -10.49
C ARG A 176 -27.03 -8.06 -9.56
N GLU A 177 -27.06 -9.29 -9.06
CA GLU A 177 -28.11 -9.78 -8.16
C GLU A 177 -28.13 -8.97 -6.86
N ASP A 178 -26.96 -8.59 -6.34
CA ASP A 178 -26.84 -7.72 -5.18
C ASP A 178 -27.47 -6.33 -5.44
N ILE A 179 -27.17 -5.72 -6.58
CA ILE A 179 -27.71 -4.40 -6.96
C ILE A 179 -29.24 -4.48 -7.17
N GLU A 180 -29.75 -5.61 -7.67
CA GLU A 180 -31.18 -5.83 -7.88
C GLU A 180 -31.98 -5.87 -6.56
N ILE A 181 -31.37 -6.22 -5.43
CA ILE A 181 -32.02 -6.18 -4.11
C ILE A 181 -31.75 -4.89 -3.31
N MET A 182 -30.76 -4.08 -3.74
CA MET A 182 -30.48 -2.77 -3.13
C MET A 182 -31.64 -1.77 -3.35
N PRO A 183 -31.75 -0.73 -2.50
CA PRO A 183 -32.70 0.37 -2.69
C PRO A 183 -32.40 1.13 -3.99
N GLU A 184 -33.38 1.88 -4.51
CA GLU A 184 -33.17 2.68 -5.75
C GLU A 184 -32.07 3.72 -5.58
N LEU A 185 -31.99 4.35 -4.41
CA LEU A 185 -30.91 5.28 -4.05
C LEU A 185 -29.93 4.56 -3.13
N ILE A 186 -28.75 4.24 -3.67
CA ILE A 186 -27.72 3.47 -2.99
C ILE A 186 -26.72 4.44 -2.37
N ARG A 187 -26.51 4.31 -1.06
CA ARG A 187 -25.46 5.02 -0.32
C ARG A 187 -24.13 4.29 -0.50
N ILE A 188 -23.08 5.01 -0.85
CA ILE A 188 -21.79 4.43 -1.18
C ILE A 188 -20.84 4.40 0.03
N GLU A 189 -21.04 5.30 0.99
CA GLU A 189 -20.20 5.44 2.19
C GLU A 189 -20.05 4.11 2.97
N PRO A 190 -21.13 3.37 3.29
CA PRO A 190 -20.99 2.11 4.02
C PRO A 190 -20.21 1.05 3.22
N HIS A 191 -20.33 1.08 1.89
CA HIS A 191 -19.61 0.14 1.04
C HIS A 191 -18.11 0.46 1.01
N VAL A 192 -17.74 1.75 0.96
CA VAL A 192 -16.36 2.23 1.07
C VAL A 192 -15.75 1.84 2.42
N GLU A 193 -16.46 2.10 3.53
CA GLU A 193 -16.00 1.77 4.88
C GLU A 193 -15.74 0.26 5.05
N ILE A 194 -16.68 -0.57 4.58
CA ILE A 194 -16.54 -2.03 4.65
C ILE A 194 -15.36 -2.51 3.78
N SER A 195 -15.19 -1.99 2.56
CA SER A 195 -14.02 -2.38 1.75
C SER A 195 -12.71 -1.85 2.35
N MET A 196 -12.70 -0.68 2.98
CA MET A 196 -11.54 -0.20 3.75
C MET A 196 -11.16 -1.14 4.90
N LEU A 197 -12.15 -1.68 5.62
CA LEU A 197 -11.90 -2.65 6.68
C LEU A 197 -11.25 -3.93 6.16
N PHE A 198 -11.72 -4.47 5.03
CA PHE A 198 -11.12 -5.68 4.44
C PHE A 198 -9.69 -5.46 3.93
N ILE A 199 -9.43 -4.33 3.28
CA ILE A 199 -8.07 -3.99 2.86
C ILE A 199 -7.14 -3.76 4.06
N LYS A 200 -7.63 -3.13 5.12
CA LYS A 200 -6.88 -3.03 6.37
C LYS A 200 -6.54 -4.41 6.92
N HIS A 201 -7.49 -5.35 6.92
CA HIS A 201 -7.23 -6.72 7.38
C HIS A 201 -6.13 -7.43 6.55
N LEU A 202 -6.11 -7.24 5.22
CA LEU A 202 -5.04 -7.76 4.37
C LEU A 202 -3.69 -7.12 4.71
N TYR A 203 -3.67 -5.81 4.92
CA TYR A 203 -2.46 -5.08 5.27
C TYR A 203 -1.92 -5.48 6.65
N ASP A 204 -2.78 -5.61 7.65
CA ASP A 204 -2.43 -6.11 8.99
C ASP A 204 -1.83 -7.53 8.91
N SER A 205 -2.48 -8.43 8.15
CA SER A 205 -1.95 -9.79 7.92
C SER A 205 -0.57 -9.77 7.25
N TYR A 206 -0.34 -8.84 6.32
CA TYR A 206 0.94 -8.67 5.65
C TYR A 206 2.04 -8.21 6.63
N LEU A 207 1.74 -7.24 7.50
CA LEU A 207 2.67 -6.79 8.53
C LEU A 207 3.02 -7.92 9.50
N TYR A 208 2.02 -8.69 9.91
CA TYR A 208 2.21 -9.85 10.79
C TYR A 208 3.17 -10.88 10.19
N ASP A 209 2.94 -11.27 8.92
CA ASP A 209 3.76 -12.26 8.23
C ASP A 209 5.22 -11.81 8.05
N LEU A 210 5.45 -10.51 7.88
CA LEU A 210 6.79 -9.96 7.64
C LEU A 210 7.58 -9.61 8.89
N THR A 211 6.90 -9.41 10.01
CA THR A 211 7.53 -9.00 11.27
C THR A 211 8.71 -9.89 11.69
N PRO A 212 8.61 -11.24 11.66
CA PRO A 212 9.75 -12.10 12.02
C PRO A 212 10.98 -11.91 11.12
N VAL A 213 10.76 -11.68 9.82
CA VAL A 213 11.86 -11.51 8.85
C VAL A 213 12.52 -10.15 9.04
N LEU A 214 11.73 -9.11 9.31
CA LEU A 214 12.25 -7.79 9.63
C LEU A 214 13.11 -7.79 10.90
N ILE A 215 12.66 -8.45 11.97
CA ILE A 215 13.42 -8.54 13.23
C ILE A 215 14.78 -9.20 12.98
N LYS A 216 14.82 -10.29 12.21
CA LYS A 216 16.09 -10.93 11.81
C LYS A 216 16.98 -10.00 10.99
N GLY A 217 16.40 -9.23 10.06
CA GLY A 217 17.13 -8.23 9.28
C GLY A 217 17.73 -7.12 10.16
N LEU A 218 17.00 -6.68 11.19
CA LEU A 218 17.46 -5.72 12.20
C LEU A 218 18.61 -6.26 13.04
N GLU A 219 18.47 -7.50 13.55
CA GLU A 219 19.53 -8.18 14.29
C GLU A 219 20.80 -8.30 13.44
N TYR A 220 20.64 -8.67 12.17
CA TYR A 220 21.74 -8.77 11.20
C TYR A 220 22.40 -7.40 10.96
N LEU A 221 21.62 -6.34 10.74
CA LEU A 221 22.13 -4.98 10.58
C LEU A 221 22.92 -4.52 11.82
N ASN A 222 22.38 -4.76 13.01
CA ASN A 222 23.05 -4.43 14.27
C ASN A 222 24.37 -5.18 14.43
N ALA A 223 24.41 -6.45 14.04
CA ALA A 223 25.64 -7.24 14.05
C ALA A 223 26.69 -6.68 13.07
N LEU A 224 26.28 -6.28 11.86
CA LEU A 224 27.17 -5.64 10.89
C LEU A 224 27.71 -4.30 11.40
N ILE A 225 26.86 -3.44 11.96
CA ILE A 225 27.27 -2.15 12.53
C ILE A 225 28.29 -2.36 13.65
N LYS A 226 28.06 -3.33 14.54
CA LYS A 226 29.01 -3.67 15.62
C LYS A 226 30.35 -4.15 15.08
N ARG A 227 30.34 -5.01 14.04
CA ARG A 227 31.57 -5.50 13.40
C ARG A 227 32.36 -4.37 12.72
N ASN A 228 31.68 -3.36 12.20
CA ASN A 228 32.28 -2.23 11.49
C ASN A 228 32.54 -1.01 12.39
N GLY A 229 32.79 -1.22 13.68
CA GLY A 229 33.17 -0.16 14.63
C GLY A 229 32.09 0.91 14.84
N GLY A 230 30.81 0.55 14.69
CA GLY A 230 29.67 1.46 14.84
C GLY A 230 29.28 2.21 13.56
N LYS A 231 29.93 1.93 12.43
CA LYS A 231 29.62 2.60 11.15
C LYS A 231 28.54 1.86 10.38
N VAL A 232 27.65 2.60 9.73
CA VAL A 232 26.57 2.04 8.92
C VAL A 232 27.15 1.46 7.62
N PRO A 233 26.90 0.18 7.31
CA PRO A 233 27.43 -0.44 6.11
C PRO A 233 26.80 0.12 4.83
N LEU A 234 27.55 0.08 3.74
CA LEU A 234 27.06 0.24 2.37
C LEU A 234 27.52 -0.94 1.53
N LEU A 235 26.76 -1.25 0.49
CA LEU A 235 27.15 -2.22 -0.53
C LEU A 235 27.56 -1.48 -1.80
N ALA A 236 28.56 -2.01 -2.51
CA ALA A 236 29.04 -1.40 -3.74
C ALA A 236 29.36 -2.42 -4.83
N THR A 237 29.16 -2.01 -6.09
CA THR A 237 29.58 -2.77 -7.27
C THR A 237 30.30 -1.90 -8.29
N PHE A 238 31.33 -2.46 -8.93
CA PHE A 238 32.12 -1.81 -9.97
C PHE A 238 32.75 -2.86 -10.90
N LYS A 239 33.12 -2.47 -12.13
CA LYS A 239 33.65 -3.42 -13.12
C LYS A 239 35.05 -3.89 -12.77
N ASP A 240 35.92 -2.94 -12.43
CA ASP A 240 37.33 -3.11 -12.09
C ASP A 240 37.83 -1.89 -11.28
N ILE A 241 39.08 -1.93 -10.81
CA ILE A 241 39.68 -0.90 -9.97
C ILE A 241 39.84 0.44 -10.72
N GLU A 242 40.03 0.42 -12.05
CA GLU A 242 40.19 1.65 -12.82
C GLU A 242 38.85 2.40 -12.93
N GLU A 243 37.75 1.68 -13.11
CA GLU A 243 36.41 2.26 -13.07
C GLU A 243 36.05 2.81 -11.68
N LEU A 244 36.49 2.13 -10.61
CA LEU A 244 36.34 2.65 -9.25
C LEU A 244 37.08 3.99 -9.07
N LYS A 245 38.31 4.11 -9.55
CA LYS A 245 39.10 5.37 -9.50
C LYS A 245 38.45 6.51 -10.27
N LYS A 246 37.73 6.21 -11.36
CA LYS A 246 36.95 7.18 -12.14
C LYS A 246 35.63 7.56 -11.46
N GLY A 247 35.26 6.91 -10.36
CA GLY A 247 33.97 7.12 -9.69
C GLY A 247 32.80 6.36 -10.33
N ASN A 248 33.05 5.44 -11.26
CA ASN A 248 32.03 4.62 -11.90
C ASN A 248 31.64 3.44 -10.99
N ILE A 249 30.94 3.76 -9.91
CA ILE A 249 30.50 2.84 -8.86
C ILE A 249 28.98 2.91 -8.67
N SER A 250 28.35 1.76 -8.41
CA SER A 250 26.98 1.70 -7.90
C SER A 250 27.03 1.42 -6.41
N VAL A 251 26.33 2.24 -5.61
CA VAL A 251 26.30 2.14 -4.14
C VAL A 251 24.85 1.97 -3.67
N ASP A 252 24.62 0.95 -2.84
CA ASP A 252 23.37 0.76 -2.10
C ASP A 252 23.61 1.12 -0.64
N LEU A 253 23.02 2.24 -0.22
CA LEU A 253 23.08 2.71 1.16
C LEU A 253 22.03 1.98 1.99
N ILE A 254 22.50 1.39 3.09
CA ILE A 254 21.61 0.84 4.10
C ILE A 254 21.20 2.01 4.99
N GLU A 255 19.89 2.28 5.05
CA GLU A 255 19.34 3.41 5.83
C GLU A 255 18.67 2.89 7.11
N PRO A 256 19.30 3.02 8.29
CA PRO A 256 18.72 2.57 9.56
C PRO A 256 17.35 3.22 9.86
N ASN A 257 17.14 4.47 9.43
CA ASN A 257 15.88 5.18 9.59
C ASN A 257 14.70 4.47 8.92
N THR A 258 14.94 3.75 7.83
CA THR A 258 13.90 2.95 7.16
C THR A 258 13.40 1.85 8.10
N TYR A 259 14.28 1.22 8.86
CA TYR A 259 13.90 0.21 9.84
C TYR A 259 13.17 0.78 11.06
N ILE A 260 13.62 1.93 11.56
CA ILE A 260 12.97 2.60 12.71
C ILE A 260 11.51 2.91 12.37
N LYS A 261 11.24 3.50 11.20
CA LYS A 261 9.88 3.77 10.74
C LYS A 261 9.02 2.51 10.64
N VAL A 262 9.59 1.44 10.10
CA VAL A 262 8.86 0.16 10.00
C VAL A 262 8.58 -0.44 11.38
N LEU A 263 9.51 -0.32 12.34
CA LEU A 263 9.28 -0.74 13.71
C LEU A 263 8.14 0.04 14.37
N GLU A 264 8.05 1.35 14.13
CA GLU A 264 6.92 2.17 14.63
C GLU A 264 5.58 1.68 14.07
N ILE A 265 5.53 1.36 12.77
CA ILE A 265 4.35 0.77 12.12
C ILE A 265 3.97 -0.56 12.80
N ILE A 266 4.94 -1.45 13.00
CA ILE A 266 4.68 -2.76 13.62
C ILE A 266 4.27 -2.62 15.08
N LYS A 267 4.86 -1.69 15.84
CA LYS A 267 4.48 -1.40 17.23
C LYS A 267 3.03 -0.90 17.35
N SER A 268 2.48 -0.30 16.29
CA SER A 268 1.07 0.13 16.26
C SER A 268 0.09 -1.00 15.89
N HIS A 269 0.58 -2.17 15.48
CA HIS A 269 -0.26 -3.28 15.05
C HIS A 269 -0.94 -3.98 16.26
N PRO A 270 -2.27 -4.21 16.21
CA PRO A 270 -3.04 -4.66 17.38
C PRO A 270 -2.64 -6.05 17.90
N SER A 271 -2.17 -6.93 17.02
CA SER A 271 -1.80 -8.31 17.36
C SER A 271 -0.30 -8.54 17.55
N ILE A 272 0.54 -7.50 17.53
CA ILE A 272 1.99 -7.64 17.66
C ILE A 272 2.46 -6.96 18.93
N ASN A 273 3.14 -7.71 19.79
CA ASN A 273 3.78 -7.19 20.99
C ASN A 273 5.30 -7.41 20.90
N ILE A 274 6.06 -6.33 20.77
CA ILE A 274 7.53 -6.39 20.77
C ILE A 274 8.01 -6.15 22.20
N ILE A 275 8.61 -7.16 22.81
CA ILE A 275 9.22 -7.06 24.14
C ILE A 275 10.68 -6.65 23.96
N GLU A 276 11.00 -5.41 24.33
CA GLU A 276 12.39 -4.93 24.42
C GLU A 276 13.08 -5.65 25.59
N LYS A 277 14.17 -6.36 25.32
CA LYS A 277 15.01 -7.03 26.32
C LYS A 277 16.38 -6.38 26.38
#